data_AF-A0AA88UQG1-F1
#
_entry.id   AF-A0AA88UQG1-F1
#
_cell.length_a   1.000
_cell.length_b   1.000
_cell.length_c   1.000
_cell.angle_alpha   90.00
_cell.angle_beta   90.00
_cell.angle_gamma   90.00
#
_symmetry.space_group_name_H-M   'P 1'
#
loop_
_entity.id
_entity.type
_entity.pdbx_description
1 polymer ?
#
loop_
_entity_poly.entity_id
_entity_poly.type
_entity_poly.pdbx_seq_one_letter_code
_entity_poly.pdbx_strand_id
1 'polypeptide(L)'
;CVRAEPVIYKKLEASSDDVALLRAYVGDRPTWRNPQHPWRVDSKFKLKGVPTLIRWENDSVKGRLEDYEAHLGHKIDALVAGK
;
A
#
# COMPACT_ATOMS: atom_id res chain seq x y z
N CYS A 1 6.35 3.31 -7.48
CA CYS A 1 5.22 2.48 -7.94
C CYS A 1 5.66 1.41 -8.93
N VAL A 2 6.27 1.79 -10.07
CA VAL A 2 6.70 0.87 -11.15
C VAL A 2 7.47 -0.37 -10.67
N ARG A 3 8.38 -0.23 -9.70
CA ARG A 3 9.15 -1.38 -9.16
C ARG A 3 8.35 -2.26 -8.21
N ALA A 4 7.44 -1.67 -7.43
CA ALA A 4 6.70 -2.37 -6.38
C ALA A 4 5.50 -3.15 -6.95
N GLU A 5 4.79 -2.56 -7.91
CA GLU A 5 3.58 -3.12 -8.52
C GLU A 5 3.74 -4.58 -9.01
N PRO A 6 4.73 -4.94 -9.85
CA PRO A 6 4.88 -6.31 -10.30
C PRO A 6 5.21 -7.29 -9.16
N VAL A 7 5.88 -6.83 -8.10
CA VAL A 7 6.20 -7.67 -6.93
C VAL A 7 4.93 -7.91 -6.11
N ILE A 8 4.12 -6.88 -5.88
CA ILE A 8 2.85 -6.98 -5.14
C ILE A 8 1.92 -7.97 -5.84
N TYR A 9 1.70 -7.82 -7.14
CA TYR A 9 0.81 -8.72 -7.89
C TYR A 9 1.30 -10.17 -7.82
N LYS A 10 2.58 -10.41 -8.13
CA LYS A 10 3.15 -11.76 -8.06
C LYS A 10 3.00 -12.41 -6.69
N LYS A 11 3.14 -11.63 -5.61
CA LYS A 11 3.01 -12.16 -4.24
C LYS A 11 1.58 -12.46 -3.85
N LEU A 12 0.64 -11.60 -4.22
CA LEU A 12 -0.77 -11.80 -3.92
C LEU A 12 -1.38 -12.92 -4.76
N GLU A 13 -1.01 -13.04 -6.05
CA GLU A 13 -1.41 -14.15 -6.91
C GLU A 13 -0.88 -15.51 -6.42
N ALA A 14 0.30 -15.53 -5.80
CA ALA A 14 0.90 -16.73 -5.22
C ALA A 14 0.39 -17.05 -3.80
N SER A 15 -0.37 -16.14 -3.18
CA SER A 15 -0.91 -16.35 -1.83
C SER A 15 -2.09 -17.30 -1.88
N SER A 16 -2.23 -18.16 -0.87
CA SER A 16 -3.43 -18.99 -0.68
C SER A 16 -4.56 -18.24 0.03
N ASP A 17 -4.28 -17.04 0.55
CA ASP A 17 -5.26 -16.24 1.28
C ASP A 17 -6.22 -15.53 0.33
N ASP A 18 -7.49 -15.43 0.73
CA ASP A 18 -8.50 -14.66 -0.01
C ASP A 18 -8.29 -13.16 0.24
N VAL A 19 -7.58 -12.50 -0.68
CA VAL A 19 -7.18 -11.09 -0.57
C VAL A 19 -7.72 -10.30 -1.74
N ALA A 20 -8.53 -9.28 -1.46
CA ALA A 20 -8.92 -8.27 -2.43
C ALA A 20 -7.87 -7.15 -2.49
N LEU A 21 -7.29 -6.90 -3.67
CA LEU A 21 -6.38 -5.78 -3.89
C LEU A 21 -7.12 -4.57 -4.49
N LEU A 22 -7.21 -3.47 -3.73
CA LEU A 22 -7.71 -2.20 -4.22
C LEU A 22 -6.55 -1.29 -4.65
N ARG A 23 -6.51 -0.93 -5.94
CA ARG A 23 -5.58 0.08 -6.46
C ARG A 23 -6.25 1.45 -6.42
N ALA A 24 -5.64 2.37 -5.69
CA ALA A 24 -6.10 3.75 -5.62
C ALA A 24 -5.01 4.71 -6.14
N TYR A 25 -5.41 5.67 -6.98
CA TYR A 25 -4.50 6.61 -7.62
C TYR A 25 -4.52 7.97 -6.90
N VAL A 26 -3.35 8.47 -6.52
CA VAL A 26 -3.15 9.79 -5.87
C VAL A 26 -3.17 10.96 -6.87
N GLY A 27 -3.47 10.71 -8.14
CA GLY A 27 -3.28 11.67 -9.21
C GLY A 27 -1.83 11.78 -9.69
N ASP A 28 -1.53 12.87 -10.38
CA ASP A 28 -0.22 13.13 -10.95
C ASP A 28 0.79 13.67 -9.91
N ARG A 29 2.03 13.91 -10.35
CA ARG A 29 3.12 14.36 -9.46
C ARG A 29 2.83 15.71 -8.80
N PRO A 30 2.32 16.76 -9.49
CA PRO A 30 1.88 18.00 -8.86
C PRO A 30 0.77 17.77 -7.82
N THR A 31 -0.26 17.00 -8.15
CA THR A 31 -1.39 16.69 -7.25
C THR A 31 -0.90 16.03 -5.96
N TRP A 32 -0.04 15.01 -6.07
CA TRP A 32 0.51 14.30 -4.91
C TRP A 32 1.45 15.15 -4.05
N ARG A 33 2.19 16.07 -4.67
CA ARG A 33 3.13 16.96 -3.97
C ARG A 33 2.44 18.05 -3.18
N ASN A 34 1.16 18.31 -3.42
CA ASN A 34 0.36 19.22 -2.62
C ASN A 34 0.34 18.75 -1.15
N PRO A 35 0.83 19.55 -0.17
CA PRO A 35 0.78 19.18 1.25
C PRO A 35 -0.64 19.00 1.78
N GLN A 36 -1.63 19.66 1.17
CA GLN A 36 -3.05 19.56 1.50
C GLN A 36 -3.75 18.41 0.76
N HIS A 37 -3.01 17.54 0.07
CA HIS A 37 -3.58 16.38 -0.60
C HIS A 37 -4.41 15.54 0.41
N PRO A 38 -5.65 15.13 0.09
CA PRO A 38 -6.55 14.48 1.04
C PRO A 38 -5.91 13.31 1.80
N TRP A 39 -5.14 12.47 1.11
CA TRP A 39 -4.50 11.30 1.73
C TRP A 39 -3.30 11.63 2.65
N ARG A 40 -2.74 12.84 2.55
CA ARG A 40 -1.69 13.32 3.46
C ARG A 40 -2.28 13.85 4.78
N VAL A 41 -3.43 14.52 4.69
CA VAL A 41 -4.08 15.18 5.83
C VAL A 41 -5.12 14.29 6.53
N ASP A 42 -5.68 13.31 5.83
CA ASP A 42 -6.63 12.34 6.41
C ASP A 42 -6.00 11.59 7.58
N SER A 43 -6.69 11.58 8.73
CA SER A 43 -6.15 11.05 9.97
C SER A 43 -5.97 9.54 9.99
N LYS A 44 -6.71 8.79 9.15
CA LYS A 44 -6.60 7.34 9.02
C LYS A 44 -5.42 6.96 8.12
N PHE A 45 -5.21 7.73 7.05
CA PHE A 45 -4.17 7.42 6.07
C PHE A 45 -2.83 8.07 6.38
N LYS A 46 -2.78 9.39 6.55
CA LYS A 46 -1.55 10.20 6.77
C LYS A 46 -0.36 9.75 5.92
N LEU A 47 -0.59 9.54 4.62
CA LEU A 47 0.43 8.98 3.73
C LEU A 47 1.62 9.93 3.59
N LYS A 48 2.83 9.37 3.72
CA LYS A 48 4.09 10.11 3.56
C LYS A 48 4.64 10.00 2.15
N GLY A 49 4.49 8.84 1.52
CA GLY A 49 5.07 8.50 0.22
C GLY A 49 4.17 7.62 -0.64
N VAL A 50 4.57 7.45 -1.90
CA VAL A 50 4.00 6.48 -2.83
C VAL A 50 5.13 5.69 -3.48
N PRO A 51 4.99 4.37 -3.68
CA PRO A 51 3.82 3.56 -3.37
C PRO A 51 3.68 3.32 -1.86
N THR A 52 2.45 3.17 -1.37
CA THR A 52 2.18 2.69 -0.01
C THR A 52 1.19 1.53 -0.13
N LEU A 53 1.56 0.36 0.40
CA LEU A 53 0.67 -0.80 0.50
C LEU A 53 0.11 -0.85 1.92
N ILE A 54 -1.21 -0.95 2.05
CA ILE A 54 -1.91 -0.98 3.34
C ILE A 54 -2.66 -2.29 3.43
N ARG A 55 -2.52 -2.99 4.56
CA ARG A 55 -3.44 -4.06 4.92
C ARG A 55 -4.59 -3.48 5.72
N TRP A 56 -5.79 -3.66 5.19
CA TRP A 56 -7.01 -3.12 5.74
C TRP A 56 -7.95 -4.25 6.15
N GLU A 57 -8.34 -4.30 7.42
CA GLU A 57 -9.25 -5.31 7.96
C GLU A 57 -10.10 -4.72 9.07
N ASN A 58 -11.38 -5.10 9.11
CA ASN A 58 -12.35 -4.68 10.13
C ASN A 58 -12.31 -3.15 10.35
N ASP A 59 -12.43 -2.39 9.26
CA ASP A 59 -12.43 -0.92 9.22
C ASP A 59 -11.17 -0.25 9.81
N SER A 60 -10.05 -0.97 9.84
CA SER A 60 -8.80 -0.50 10.44
C SER A 60 -7.58 -0.89 9.62
N VAL A 61 -6.54 -0.04 9.69
CA VAL A 61 -5.21 -0.34 9.15
C VAL A 61 -4.50 -1.30 10.09
N LYS A 62 -4.23 -2.53 9.64
CA LYS A 62 -3.47 -3.54 10.42
C LYS A 62 -1.97 -3.44 10.22
N GLY A 63 -1.54 -2.97 9.06
CA GLY A 63 -0.15 -2.77 8.73
C GLY A 63 0.01 -1.99 7.44
N ARG A 64 1.24 -1.52 7.19
CA ARG A 64 1.57 -0.84 5.95
C ARG A 64 3.05 -0.99 5.61
N LEU A 65 3.34 -0.89 4.32
CA LEU A 65 4.68 -0.79 3.75
C LEU A 65 4.75 0.48 2.93
N GLU A 66 5.66 1.38 3.29
CA GLU A 66 5.81 2.68 2.63
C GLU A 66 7.05 2.67 1.72
N ASP A 67 6.95 3.34 0.56
CA ASP A 67 8.05 3.69 -0.33
C ASP A 67 8.99 2.52 -0.67
N TYR A 68 10.17 2.49 -0.05
CA TYR A 68 11.21 1.49 -0.29
C TYR A 68 10.88 0.12 0.30
N GLU A 69 9.82 -0.02 1.10
CA GLU A 69 9.44 -1.31 1.67
C GLU A 69 8.46 -2.06 0.77
N ALA A 70 7.64 -1.35 0.01
CA ALA A 70 6.54 -1.91 -0.78
C ALA A 70 6.98 -2.77 -1.97
N HIS A 71 8.29 -2.86 -2.25
CA HIS A 71 8.85 -3.76 -3.27
C HIS A 71 9.60 -4.97 -2.67
N LEU A 72 9.65 -5.08 -1.34
CA LEU A 72 10.33 -6.17 -0.65
C LEU A 72 9.36 -7.34 -0.49
N GLY A 73 9.51 -8.37 -1.32
CA GLY A 73 8.60 -9.52 -1.35
C GLY A 73 8.36 -10.17 0.01
N HIS A 74 9.42 -10.38 0.81
CA HIS A 74 9.30 -10.97 2.14
C HIS A 74 8.49 -10.10 3.12
N LYS A 75 8.53 -8.77 2.97
CA LYS A 75 7.70 -7.86 3.78
C LYS A 75 6.25 -7.90 3.34
N ILE A 76 5.99 -8.06 2.05
CA ILE A 76 4.62 -8.23 1.53
C ILE A 76 4.04 -9.53 2.07
N ASP A 77 4.79 -10.64 2.02
CA ASP A 77 4.37 -11.92 2.58
C ASP A 77 4.04 -11.77 4.08
N ALA A 78 4.93 -11.12 4.85
CA ALA A 78 4.72 -10.87 6.28
C ALA A 78 3.51 -9.97 6.56
N LEU A 79 3.29 -8.94 5.73
CA LEU A 79 2.15 -8.04 5.85
C LEU A 79 0.83 -8.79 5.66
N VAL A 80 0.76 -9.71 4.69
CA VAL A 80 -0.44 -10.51 4.41
C VAL A 80 -0.64 -11.61 5.46
N ALA A 81 0.42 -12.22 5.97
CA ALA A 81 0.34 -13.36 6.90
C ALA A 81 -0.09 -13.01 8.35
N GLY A 82 0.02 -11.74 8.78
CA GLY A 82 -0.21 -11.35 10.18
C GLY A 82 -1.68 -11.42 10.62
N LYS A 83 -2.18 -12.56 11.07
CA LYS A 83 -3.54 -12.68 11.66
C LYS A 83 -3.76 -11.74 12.84
#